data_AF-E1KU26-F1
#
_entry.id   AF-E1KU26-F1
#
_cell.length_a   1.000
_cell.length_b   1.000
_cell.length_c   1.000
_cell.angle_alpha   90.00
_cell.angle_beta   90.00
_cell.angle_gamma   90.00
#
_symmetry.space_group_name_H-M   'P 1'
#
loop_
_entity.id
_entity.type
_entity.pdbx_description
1 polymer ?
#
loop_
_entity_poly.entity_id
_entity_poly.type
_entity_poly.pdbx_seq_one_letter_code
_entity_poly.pdbx_strand_id
1 'polypeptide(L)'
;MKKRKQYNSAPLPFQGQKHRFARDFTKILRHFPDDSVFVDLFGGSGLLSHITKCQKPNATVVYNDFDGYRYRLAHVSETNELLAQLRVILKDVPHHKLVPGDTKEQVIKCIESHEARYGYVDYITLSSSLMFSAEYATSLNGIAKGNMYNRVRKVDYSASEDYLTDLTVVSVCQTHSSGAIR
;
A
#
# COMPACT_ATOMS: atom_id res chain seq x y z
N MET A 1 -9.41 -17.81 -19.61
CA MET A 1 -9.34 -16.82 -18.52
C MET A 1 -8.05 -16.99 -17.76
N LYS A 2 -7.29 -15.91 -17.52
CA LYS A 2 -6.04 -15.97 -16.74
C LYS A 2 -6.42 -16.23 -15.29
N LYS A 3 -5.85 -17.26 -14.65
CA LYS A 3 -6.14 -17.59 -13.25
C LYS A 3 -5.60 -16.48 -12.36
N ARG A 4 -6.47 -15.78 -11.63
CA ARG A 4 -6.09 -14.78 -10.63
C ARG A 4 -5.24 -15.44 -9.54
N LYS A 5 -4.15 -14.79 -9.14
CA LYS A 5 -3.37 -15.21 -7.99
C LYS A 5 -4.17 -14.93 -6.72
N GLN A 6 -4.24 -15.91 -5.82
CA GLN A 6 -4.85 -15.70 -4.51
C GLN A 6 -3.83 -15.05 -3.56
N TYR A 7 -4.12 -13.83 -3.12
CA TYR A 7 -3.32 -13.12 -2.13
C TYR A 7 -3.95 -13.29 -0.74
N ASN A 8 -3.13 -13.69 0.23
CA ASN A 8 -3.53 -13.81 1.64
C ASN A 8 -3.07 -12.60 2.49
N SER A 9 -2.42 -11.63 1.87
CA SER A 9 -1.99 -10.35 2.45
C SER A 9 -2.07 -9.26 1.38
N ALA A 10 -2.15 -8.01 1.82
CA ALA A 10 -2.17 -6.86 0.93
C ALA A 10 -0.83 -6.73 0.15
N PRO A 11 -0.82 -6.36 -1.16
CA PRO A 11 0.41 -6.22 -1.95
C PRO A 11 1.36 -5.13 -1.44
N LEU A 12 0.80 -4.03 -0.97
CA LEU A 12 1.49 -2.90 -0.34
C LEU A 12 1.14 -2.81 1.16
N PRO A 13 2.04 -2.25 2.00
CA PRO A 13 1.77 -2.04 3.42
C PRO A 13 0.45 -1.29 3.66
N PHE A 14 -0.37 -1.81 4.56
CA PHE A 14 -1.62 -1.20 5.00
C PHE A 14 -1.85 -1.51 6.48
N GLN A 15 -2.08 -0.46 7.28
CA GLN A 15 -2.33 -0.61 8.71
C GLN A 15 -3.72 -1.23 8.94
N GLY A 16 -3.81 -2.23 9.82
CA GLY A 16 -5.08 -2.91 10.08
C GLY A 16 -5.51 -3.90 8.99
N GLN A 17 -4.63 -4.31 8.07
CA GLN A 17 -4.96 -5.34 7.09
C GLN A 17 -5.46 -6.65 7.76
N LYS A 18 -6.59 -7.18 7.27
CA LYS A 18 -7.30 -8.32 7.87
C LYS A 18 -6.71 -9.69 7.51
N HIS A 19 -5.40 -9.77 7.25
CA HIS A 19 -4.72 -10.99 6.79
C HIS A 19 -4.89 -12.17 7.77
N ARG A 20 -4.92 -11.91 9.08
CA ARG A 20 -5.14 -12.96 10.11
C ARG A 20 -6.52 -13.63 10.00
N PHE A 21 -7.50 -12.95 9.41
CA PHE A 21 -8.86 -13.46 9.23
C PHE A 21 -9.05 -14.19 7.88
N ALA A 22 -8.09 -14.12 6.96
CA ALA A 22 -8.24 -14.63 5.59
C ALA A 22 -8.73 -16.09 5.54
N ARG A 23 -8.16 -16.95 6.41
CA ARG A 23 -8.51 -18.37 6.47
C ARG A 23 -9.94 -18.60 6.96
N ASP A 24 -10.34 -17.94 8.04
CA ASP A 24 -11.66 -18.17 8.64
C ASP A 24 -12.75 -17.50 7.80
N PHE A 25 -12.47 -16.33 7.22
CA PHE A 25 -13.33 -15.69 6.24
C PHE A 25 -13.57 -16.59 5.01
N THR A 26 -12.53 -17.24 4.50
CA THR A 26 -12.65 -18.21 3.38
C THR A 26 -13.60 -19.37 3.70
N LYS A 27 -13.63 -19.84 4.95
CA LYS A 27 -14.60 -20.88 5.37
C LYS A 27 -16.02 -20.34 5.35
N ILE A 28 -16.22 -19.13 5.88
CA ILE A 28 -17.53 -18.48 5.95
C ILE A 28 -18.11 -18.26 4.54
N LEU A 29 -17.28 -17.85 3.58
CA LEU A 29 -17.70 -17.64 2.19
C LEU A 29 -18.36 -18.88 1.56
N ARG A 30 -17.99 -20.10 1.97
CA ARG A 30 -18.54 -21.35 1.42
C ARG A 30 -20.03 -21.53 1.69
N HIS A 31 -20.56 -20.87 2.73
CA HIS A 31 -21.97 -20.98 3.11
C HIS A 31 -22.90 -20.10 2.27
N PHE A 32 -22.36 -19.19 1.45
CA PHE A 32 -23.14 -18.31 0.58
C PHE A 32 -23.24 -18.87 -0.85
N PRO A 33 -24.33 -18.62 -1.59
CA PRO A 33 -24.44 -18.92 -3.01
C PRO A 33 -23.30 -18.30 -3.85
N ASP A 34 -22.98 -18.92 -4.99
CA ASP A 34 -21.85 -18.51 -5.84
C ASP A 34 -22.05 -17.14 -6.52
N ASP A 35 -23.30 -16.72 -6.71
CA ASP A 35 -23.74 -15.48 -7.35
C ASP A 35 -24.15 -14.38 -6.33
N SER A 36 -23.83 -14.58 -5.05
CA SER A 36 -24.14 -13.61 -3.99
C SER A 36 -23.52 -12.23 -4.25
N VAL A 37 -24.14 -11.20 -3.68
CA VAL A 37 -23.58 -9.84 -3.66
C VAL A 37 -22.90 -9.58 -2.32
N PHE A 38 -21.62 -9.23 -2.35
CA PHE A 38 -20.84 -8.85 -1.17
C PHE A 38 -20.49 -7.38 -1.24
N VAL A 39 -20.77 -6.64 -0.16
CA VAL A 39 -20.47 -5.22 -0.04
C VAL A 39 -19.46 -5.01 1.08
N ASP A 40 -18.25 -4.60 0.71
CA ASP A 40 -17.16 -4.32 1.64
C ASP A 40 -17.13 -2.83 1.98
N LEU A 41 -17.88 -2.46 3.03
CA LEU A 41 -18.05 -1.07 3.47
C LEU A 41 -16.75 -0.45 4.02
N PHE A 42 -15.88 -1.27 4.61
CA PHE A 42 -14.61 -0.87 5.21
C PHE A 42 -13.47 -1.58 4.49
N GLY A 43 -13.36 -1.30 3.20
CA GLY A 43 -12.52 -2.07 2.30
C GLY A 43 -11.04 -2.02 2.63
N GLY A 44 -10.53 -0.88 3.09
CA GLY A 44 -9.11 -0.72 3.39
C GLY A 44 -8.23 -1.14 2.22
N SER A 45 -7.30 -2.05 2.46
CA SER A 45 -6.47 -2.68 1.41
C SER A 45 -7.22 -3.49 0.33
N GLY A 46 -8.52 -3.75 0.47
CA GLY A 46 -9.29 -4.61 -0.44
C GLY A 46 -9.03 -6.10 -0.28
N LEU A 47 -8.27 -6.53 0.74
CA LEU A 47 -7.87 -7.93 0.92
C LEU A 47 -9.04 -8.91 1.03
N LEU A 48 -10.08 -8.58 1.81
CA LEU A 48 -11.24 -9.46 1.92
C LEU A 48 -12.05 -9.49 0.62
N SER A 49 -12.23 -8.35 -0.03
CA SER A 49 -12.86 -8.26 -1.35
C SER A 49 -12.13 -9.12 -2.41
N HIS A 50 -10.79 -9.05 -2.43
CA HIS A 50 -9.96 -9.90 -3.29
C HIS A 50 -10.18 -11.40 -3.00
N ILE A 51 -10.15 -11.79 -1.72
CA ILE A 51 -10.38 -13.18 -1.31
C ILE A 51 -11.78 -13.63 -1.73
N THR A 52 -12.81 -12.82 -1.48
CA THR A 52 -14.20 -13.10 -1.90
C THR A 52 -14.27 -13.41 -3.38
N LYS A 53 -13.70 -12.55 -4.23
CA LYS A 53 -13.75 -12.75 -5.69
C LYS A 53 -12.95 -13.96 -6.16
N CYS A 54 -11.86 -14.33 -5.47
CA CYS A 54 -11.13 -15.57 -5.75
C CYS A 54 -11.96 -16.82 -5.40
N GLN A 55 -12.64 -16.81 -4.25
CA GLN A 55 -13.42 -17.96 -3.78
C GLN A 55 -14.78 -18.07 -4.47
N LYS A 56 -15.34 -16.95 -4.92
CA LYS A 56 -16.65 -16.84 -5.55
C LYS A 56 -16.54 -16.02 -6.85
N PRO A 57 -16.03 -16.60 -7.95
CA PRO A 57 -15.82 -15.87 -9.20
C PRO A 57 -17.09 -15.26 -9.80
N ASN A 58 -18.25 -15.88 -9.56
CA ASN A 58 -19.55 -15.42 -10.05
C ASN A 58 -20.21 -14.35 -9.17
N ALA A 59 -19.66 -14.08 -7.98
CA ALA A 59 -20.21 -13.11 -7.06
C ALA A 59 -19.98 -11.67 -7.54
N THR A 60 -20.93 -10.79 -7.25
CA THR A 60 -20.71 -9.34 -7.34
C THR A 60 -20.03 -8.89 -6.06
N VAL A 61 -18.85 -8.29 -6.15
CA VAL A 61 -18.10 -7.81 -4.98
C VAL A 61 -17.90 -6.31 -5.13
N VAL A 62 -18.58 -5.54 -4.27
CA VAL A 62 -18.44 -4.08 -4.19
C VAL A 62 -17.37 -3.75 -3.15
N TYR A 63 -16.27 -3.15 -3.59
CA TYR A 63 -15.15 -2.74 -2.75
C TYR A 63 -15.14 -1.23 -2.59
N ASN A 64 -15.33 -0.75 -1.36
CA ASN A 64 -15.20 0.66 -1.02
C ASN A 64 -13.74 1.03 -0.74
N ASP A 65 -13.11 1.73 -1.69
CA ASP A 65 -11.75 2.27 -1.58
C ASP A 65 -11.78 3.69 -0.99
N PHE A 66 -12.05 3.77 0.32
CA PHE A 66 -12.00 5.03 1.05
C PHE A 66 -10.56 5.52 1.29
N ASP A 67 -9.62 4.60 1.52
CA ASP A 67 -8.23 4.89 1.88
C ASP A 67 -7.31 5.15 0.68
N GLY A 68 -7.85 5.13 -0.55
CA GLY A 68 -7.10 5.37 -1.78
C GLY A 68 -6.06 4.28 -2.09
N TYR A 69 -6.31 3.04 -1.67
CA TYR A 69 -5.39 1.93 -1.87
C TYR A 69 -5.20 1.59 -3.35
N ARG A 70 -6.25 1.73 -4.18
CA ARG A 70 -6.14 1.55 -5.64
C ARG A 70 -5.14 2.54 -6.25
N TYR A 71 -5.15 3.79 -5.77
CA TYR A 71 -4.22 4.81 -6.25
C TYR A 71 -2.77 4.45 -5.94
N ARG A 72 -2.51 3.90 -4.75
CA ARG A 72 -1.18 3.40 -4.37
C ARG A 72 -0.72 2.22 -5.23
N LEU A 73 -1.61 1.27 -5.51
CA LEU A 73 -1.31 0.14 -6.41
C LEU A 73 -0.97 0.61 -7.83
N ALA A 74 -1.66 1.65 -8.33
CA ALA A 74 -1.38 2.21 -9.65
C ALA A 74 0.01 2.86 -9.76
N HIS A 75 0.59 3.32 -8.64
CA HIS A 75 1.90 3.98 -8.58
C HIS A 75 3.01 3.10 -7.97
N VAL A 76 2.83 1.78 -8.03
CA VAL A 76 3.79 0.81 -7.48
C VAL A 76 5.12 0.83 -8.23
N SER A 77 5.12 1.12 -9.53
CA SER A 77 6.33 1.30 -10.35
C SER A 77 7.19 2.44 -9.84
N GLU A 78 6.59 3.60 -9.63
CA GLU A 78 7.22 4.83 -9.13
C GLU A 78 7.73 4.62 -7.71
N THR A 79 6.96 3.90 -6.89
CA THR A 79 7.36 3.51 -5.53
C THR A 79 8.59 2.61 -5.55
N ASN A 80 8.63 1.60 -6.45
CA ASN A 80 9.79 0.72 -6.58
C ASN A 80 11.03 1.45 -7.10
N GLU A 81 10.88 2.41 -8.02
CA GLU A 81 11.98 3.26 -8.48
C GLU A 81 12.60 4.01 -7.29
N LEU A 82 11.78 4.65 -6.44
CA LEU A 82 12.26 5.34 -5.25
C LEU A 82 12.98 4.38 -4.29
N LEU A 83 12.39 3.21 -4.01
CA LEU A 83 13.04 2.20 -3.16
C LEU A 83 14.38 1.73 -3.72
N ALA A 84 14.50 1.60 -5.04
CA ALA A 84 15.76 1.24 -5.69
C ALA A 84 16.84 2.32 -5.48
N GLN A 85 16.49 3.60 -5.61
CA GLN A 85 17.39 4.71 -5.31
C GLN A 85 17.81 4.71 -3.83
N LEU A 86 16.86 4.48 -2.92
CA LEU A 86 17.14 4.40 -1.48
C LEU A 86 18.08 3.23 -1.13
N ARG A 87 17.97 2.08 -1.81
CA ARG A 87 18.92 0.96 -1.62
C ARG A 87 20.35 1.36 -1.97
N VAL A 88 20.54 2.21 -2.99
CA VAL A 88 21.87 2.71 -3.38
C VAL A 88 22.41 3.67 -2.32
N ILE A 89 21.59 4.62 -1.86
CA ILE A 89 21.97 5.60 -0.82
C ILE A 89 22.32 4.89 0.49
N LEU A 90 21.56 3.87 0.86
CA LEU A 90 21.68 3.15 2.13
C LEU A 90 22.57 1.90 2.07
N LYS A 91 23.33 1.70 0.98
CA LYS A 91 24.11 0.47 0.75
C LYS A 91 25.11 0.15 1.89
N ASP A 92 25.66 1.19 2.51
CA ASP A 92 26.68 1.08 3.57
C ASP A 92 26.07 1.15 4.99
N VAL A 93 24.75 1.38 5.10
CA VAL A 93 24.03 1.35 6.38
C VAL A 93 23.49 -0.06 6.60
N PRO A 94 23.86 -0.79 7.66
CA PRO A 94 23.35 -2.14 7.86
C PRO A 94 21.84 -2.16 8.08
N HIS A 95 21.19 -3.26 7.69
CA HIS A 95 19.75 -3.43 7.86
C HIS A 95 19.33 -3.33 9.34
N HIS A 96 18.18 -2.68 9.59
CA HIS A 96 17.64 -2.30 10.90
C HIS A 96 18.50 -1.36 11.74
N LYS A 97 19.54 -0.73 11.18
CA LYS A 97 20.36 0.27 11.89
C LYS A 97 19.91 1.68 11.58
N LEU A 98 20.22 2.58 12.54
CA LEU A 98 19.97 4.01 12.43
C LEU A 98 20.75 4.58 11.24
N VAL A 99 20.10 5.41 10.45
CA VAL A 99 20.70 6.13 9.31
C VAL A 99 21.43 7.36 9.85
N PRO A 100 22.73 7.53 9.57
CA PRO A 100 23.51 8.71 9.97
C PRO A 100 22.93 10.02 9.41
N GLY A 101 23.23 11.16 10.05
CA GLY A 101 22.70 12.48 9.67
C GLY A 101 22.93 12.83 8.19
N ASP A 102 24.16 12.74 7.72
CA ASP A 102 24.50 13.07 6.32
C ASP A 102 23.77 12.16 5.31
N THR A 103 23.67 10.87 5.61
CA THR A 103 22.92 9.91 4.79
C THR A 103 21.41 10.17 4.85
N LYS A 104 20.89 10.59 6.01
CA LYS A 104 19.49 10.97 6.19
C LYS A 104 19.13 12.18 5.31
N GLU A 105 20.01 13.17 5.20
CA GLU A 105 19.82 14.30 4.30
C GLU A 105 19.79 13.88 2.82
N GLN A 106 20.64 12.92 2.43
CA GLN A 106 20.61 12.36 1.07
C GLN A 106 19.29 11.63 0.78
N VAL A 107 18.77 10.87 1.75
CA VAL A 107 17.46 10.22 1.66
C VAL A 107 16.34 11.25 1.49
N ILE A 108 16.36 12.33 2.27
CA ILE A 108 15.35 13.40 2.18
C ILE A 108 15.37 14.04 0.79
N LYS A 109 16.54 14.45 0.29
CA LYS A 109 16.69 15.04 -1.06
C LYS A 109 16.24 14.11 -2.17
N CYS A 110 16.47 12.81 -2.02
CA CYS A 110 16.00 11.79 -2.96
C CYS A 110 14.47 11.72 -2.99
N ILE A 111 13.81 11.74 -1.83
CA ILE A 111 12.34 11.76 -1.74
C ILE A 111 11.78 13.05 -2.33
N GLU A 112 12.35 14.22 -2.01
CA GLU A 112 11.93 15.52 -2.57
C GLU A 112 12.04 15.55 -4.11
N SER A 113 13.14 15.04 -4.64
CA SER A 113 13.36 14.99 -6.10
C SER A 113 12.38 14.04 -6.80
N HIS A 114 12.05 12.92 -6.15
CA HIS A 114 11.04 11.98 -6.65
C HIS A 114 9.63 12.58 -6.62
N GLU A 115 9.27 13.24 -5.51
CA GLU A 115 7.99 13.94 -5.38
C GLU A 115 7.85 15.07 -6.42
N ALA A 116 8.90 15.86 -6.64
CA ALA A 116 8.90 16.91 -7.66
C ALA A 116 8.74 16.36 -9.09
N ARG A 117 9.27 15.15 -9.36
CA ARG A 117 9.20 14.51 -10.68
C ARG A 117 7.83 13.88 -10.96
N TYR A 118 7.27 13.18 -9.98
CA TYR A 118 6.05 12.37 -10.18
C TYR A 118 4.79 13.02 -9.58
N GLY A 119 4.93 14.04 -8.75
CA GLY A 119 3.82 14.61 -7.98
C GLY A 119 3.23 13.63 -6.96
N TYR A 120 3.95 12.55 -6.64
CA TYR A 120 3.45 11.46 -5.82
C TYR A 120 4.57 10.75 -5.04
N VAL A 121 4.29 10.45 -3.77
CA VAL A 121 5.10 9.56 -2.94
C VAL A 121 4.19 8.68 -2.08
N ASP A 122 4.42 7.37 -2.08
CA ASP A 122 3.77 6.44 -1.15
C ASP A 122 4.42 6.50 0.24
N TYR A 123 4.08 7.53 1.02
CA TYR A 123 4.64 7.72 2.37
C TYR A 123 4.33 6.57 3.33
N ILE A 124 3.23 5.85 3.14
CA ILE A 124 2.89 4.67 3.95
C ILE A 124 3.89 3.54 3.67
N THR A 125 4.21 3.29 2.40
CA THR A 125 5.25 2.31 2.04
C THR A 125 6.63 2.76 2.50
N LEU A 126 6.99 4.04 2.31
CA LEU A 126 8.26 4.58 2.78
C LEU A 126 8.41 4.48 4.30
N SER A 127 7.35 4.73 5.06
CA SER A 127 7.35 4.60 6.51
C SER A 127 7.82 3.20 6.95
N SER A 128 7.31 2.15 6.29
CA SER A 128 7.75 0.78 6.59
C SER A 128 9.23 0.51 6.29
N SER A 129 9.82 1.32 5.39
CA SER A 129 11.19 1.19 4.89
C SER A 129 12.19 2.08 5.64
N LEU A 130 11.71 3.15 6.30
CA LEU A 130 12.56 4.19 6.88
C LEU A 130 12.27 4.48 8.37
N MET A 131 11.09 4.13 8.90
CA MET A 131 10.70 4.42 10.28
C MET A 131 10.70 3.17 11.17
N PHE A 132 10.56 3.35 12.48
CA PHE A 132 10.39 2.23 13.41
C PHE A 132 9.02 1.54 13.19
N SER A 133 8.88 0.25 13.55
CA SER A 133 7.71 -0.57 13.17
C SER A 133 6.37 -0.06 13.69
N ALA A 134 6.37 0.68 14.80
CA ALA A 134 5.18 1.25 15.40
C ALA A 134 4.81 2.63 14.84
N GLU A 135 5.64 3.19 13.97
CA GLU A 135 5.49 4.54 13.44
C GLU A 135 5.08 4.51 11.97
N TYR A 136 4.33 5.53 11.57
CA TYR A 136 4.11 5.83 10.16
C TYR A 136 3.88 7.33 9.97
N ALA A 137 4.20 7.79 8.77
CA ALA A 137 4.00 9.15 8.31
C ALA A 137 3.25 9.14 6.98
N THR A 138 2.51 10.21 6.75
CA THR A 138 1.78 10.48 5.50
C THR A 138 2.38 11.65 4.72
N SER A 139 3.55 12.14 5.15
CA SER A 139 4.26 13.26 4.53
C SER A 139 5.76 13.17 4.77
N LEU A 140 6.53 13.87 3.94
CA LEU A 140 7.98 13.97 4.10
C LEU A 140 8.37 14.56 5.46
N ASN A 141 7.68 15.60 5.91
CA ASN A 141 7.94 16.21 7.23
C ASN A 141 7.78 15.20 8.36
N GLY A 142 6.77 14.33 8.28
CA GLY A 142 6.56 13.25 9.25
C GLY A 142 7.74 12.25 9.29
N ILE A 143 8.28 11.89 8.13
CA ILE A 143 9.48 11.03 8.03
C ILE A 143 10.73 11.76 8.52
N ALA A 144 10.91 13.03 8.15
CA ALA A 144 12.12 13.81 8.43
C ALA A 144 12.27 14.18 9.92
N LYS A 145 11.17 14.38 10.65
CA LYS A 145 11.18 14.77 12.06
C LYS A 145 11.74 13.67 12.99
N GLY A 146 11.57 12.40 12.62
CA GLY A 146 11.97 11.24 13.44
C GLY A 146 13.37 10.70 13.14
N ASN A 147 13.74 9.64 13.85
CA ASN A 147 14.89 8.82 13.50
C ASN A 147 14.59 7.99 12.24
N MET A 148 15.58 7.85 11.35
CA MET A 148 15.47 6.96 10.19
C MET A 148 16.26 5.68 10.42
N TYR A 149 15.74 4.55 9.94
CA TYR A 149 16.37 3.24 10.03
C TYR A 149 16.43 2.61 8.64
N ASN A 150 17.52 1.95 8.27
CA ASN A 150 17.56 1.20 7.02
C ASN A 150 16.71 -0.06 7.13
N ARG A 151 15.48 0.01 6.63
CA ARG A 151 14.55 -1.14 6.56
C ARG A 151 14.03 -1.35 5.13
N VAL A 152 14.74 -0.78 4.15
CA VAL A 152 14.35 -0.86 2.75
C VAL A 152 14.37 -2.32 2.32
N ARG A 153 13.24 -2.80 1.80
CA ARG A 153 13.14 -4.17 1.28
C ARG A 153 14.12 -4.36 0.14
N LYS A 154 14.82 -5.49 0.11
CA LYS A 154 15.77 -5.83 -0.98
C LYS A 154 15.11 -6.14 -2.32
N VAL A 155 13.82 -6.49 -2.29
CA VAL A 155 13.04 -6.88 -3.47
C VAL A 155 11.89 -5.90 -3.63
N ASP A 156 11.55 -5.62 -4.88
CA ASP A 156 10.45 -4.74 -5.27
C ASP A 156 9.09 -5.29 -4.81
N TYR A 157 8.13 -4.39 -4.70
CA TYR A 157 6.72 -4.75 -4.60
C TYR A 157 6.21 -5.23 -5.96
N SER A 158 5.44 -6.30 -5.96
CA SER A 158 4.79 -6.81 -7.19
C SER A 158 3.74 -5.81 -7.66
N ALA A 159 3.69 -5.56 -8.98
CA ALA A 159 2.66 -4.71 -9.59
C ALA A 159 1.23 -5.17 -9.26
N SER A 160 1.04 -6.49 -9.11
CA SER A 160 -0.20 -7.10 -8.62
C SER A 160 -1.44 -6.62 -9.40
N GLU A 161 -1.29 -6.49 -10.72
CA GLU A 161 -2.31 -5.98 -11.66
C GLU A 161 -3.65 -6.74 -11.55
N ASP A 162 -3.61 -7.99 -11.11
CA ASP A 162 -4.77 -8.87 -10.96
C ASP A 162 -5.50 -8.74 -9.61
N TYR A 163 -4.97 -7.91 -8.69
CA TYR A 163 -5.41 -7.88 -7.30
C TYR A 163 -6.84 -7.35 -7.13
N LEU A 164 -7.18 -6.24 -7.80
CA LEU A 164 -8.51 -5.61 -7.73
C LEU A 164 -9.39 -5.91 -8.96
N THR A 165 -8.96 -6.79 -9.85
CA THR A 165 -9.72 -7.15 -11.07
C THR A 165 -11.11 -7.67 -10.71
N ASP A 166 -12.09 -7.46 -11.60
CA ASP A 166 -13.50 -7.88 -11.46
C ASP A 166 -14.21 -7.44 -10.16
N LEU A 167 -13.63 -6.52 -9.38
CA LEU A 167 -14.30 -5.87 -8.26
C LEU A 167 -15.03 -4.64 -8.78
N THR A 168 -16.24 -4.40 -8.27
CA THR A 168 -16.91 -3.12 -8.44
C THR A 168 -16.30 -2.15 -7.43
N VAL A 169 -15.33 -1.34 -7.87
CA VAL A 169 -14.63 -0.39 -7.00
C VAL A 169 -15.43 0.91 -6.91
N VAL A 170 -15.82 1.28 -5.69
CA VAL A 170 -16.40 2.59 -5.38
C VAL A 170 -15.42 3.38 -4.52
N SER A 171 -15.31 4.67 -4.78
CA SER A 171 -14.43 5.58 -4.04
C SER A 171 -15.12 6.92 -3.90
N VAL A 172 -14.92 7.61 -2.78
CA VAL A 172 -15.40 8.98 -2.62
C VAL A 172 -14.65 9.90 -3.60
N CYS A 173 -15.39 10.67 -4.41
CA CYS A 173 -14.82 11.79 -5.16
C CYS A 173 -14.38 12.85 -4.14
N GLN A 174 -13.10 12.87 -3.75
CA GLN A 174 -12.56 14.01 -3.02
C GLN A 174 -12.39 15.16 -4.00
N THR A 175 -13.44 15.96 -4.17
CA THR A 175 -13.29 17.31 -4.72
C THR A 175 -12.30 18.03 -3.82
N HIS A 176 -11.11 18.34 -4.33
CA HIS A 176 -10.15 19.17 -3.63
C HIS A 176 -10.74 20.59 -3.53
N SER A 177 -11.52 20.85 -2.49
CA SER A 177 -11.77 22.21 -2.06
C SER A 177 -10.45 22.72 -1.48
N SER A 178 -9.75 23.54 -2.28
CA SER A 178 -8.69 24.41 -1.80
C SER A 178 -9.29 25.41 -0.81
N GLY A 179 -9.55 24.94 0.41
CA GLY A 179 -9.98 25.74 1.54
C GLY A 179 -8.76 26.42 2.14
N ALA A 180 -8.41 27.59 1.62
CA ALA A 180 -7.65 28.57 2.37
C ALA A 180 -8.42 28.89 3.66
N ILE A 181 -7.89 28.50 4.81
CA ILE A 181 -8.35 29.02 6.09
C ILE A 181 -7.30 30.02 6.56
N ARG A 182 -7.76 31.27 6.63
CA ARG A 182 -7.08 32.41 7.24
C ARG A 182 -6.90 32.23 8.73
#